data_AF-A0A945QJ38-F1
#
_entry.id   AF-A0A945QJ38-F1
#
_cell.length_a   1.000
_cell.length_b   1.000
_cell.length_c   1.000
_cell.angle_alpha   90.00
_cell.angle_beta   90.00
_cell.angle_gamma   90.00
#
_symmetry.space_group_name_H-M   'P 1'
#
loop_
_entity.id
_entity.type
_entity.pdbx_description
1 polymer ?
#
loop_
_entity_poly.entity_id
_entity_poly.type
_entity_poly.pdbx_seq_one_letter_code
_entity_poly.pdbx_strand_id
1 'polypeptide(L)'
;EAILTPLRATLKAQPFLSGEAPTYADYIVMGTFMWPRCTSAYPLLPQGDDPVRAWRERMLDLHAGLCRAAVGYEEDFGLAESA
;
A
#
# COMPACT_ATOMS: atom_id res chain seq x y z
N GLU A 1 -0.43 14.62 -7.92
CA GLU A 1 -1.89 14.55 -8.12
C GLU A 1 -2.64 14.55 -6.78
N ALA A 2 -3.79 15.23 -6.72
CA ALA A 2 -4.56 15.50 -5.51
C ALA A 2 -5.53 14.38 -5.08
N ILE A 3 -5.61 13.27 -5.83
CA ILE A 3 -6.65 12.24 -5.67
C ILE A 3 -6.61 11.57 -4.29
N LEU A 4 -5.42 11.25 -3.78
CA LEU A 4 -5.25 10.62 -2.45
C LEU A 4 -5.17 11.62 -1.29
N THR A 5 -5.46 12.90 -1.51
CA THR A 5 -5.35 13.93 -0.46
C THR A 5 -6.21 13.62 0.78
N PRO A 6 -7.47 13.17 0.66
CA PRO A 6 -8.26 12.81 1.83
C PRO A 6 -7.65 11.63 2.60
N LEU A 7 -7.19 10.61 1.88
CA LEU A 7 -6.55 9.43 2.48
C LEU A 7 -5.29 9.81 3.25
N ARG A 8 -4.45 10.67 2.66
CA ARG A 8 -3.25 11.22 3.33
C ARG A 8 -3.60 12.04 4.56
N ALA A 9 -4.65 12.85 4.51
CA ALA A 9 -5.07 13.67 5.65
C ALA A 9 -5.45 12.81 6.86
N THR A 10 -6.25 11.75 6.62
CA THR A 10 -6.61 10.80 7.67
C THR A 10 -5.39 10.06 8.21
N LEU A 11 -4.55 9.51 7.33
CA LEU A 11 -3.41 8.67 7.74
C LEU A 11 -2.24 9.45 8.36
N LYS A 12 -2.24 10.78 8.26
CA LYS A 12 -1.36 11.65 9.07
C LYS A 12 -1.78 11.69 10.53
N ALA A 13 -3.07 11.56 10.82
CA ALA A 13 -3.62 11.68 12.16
C ALA A 13 -3.71 10.33 12.89
N GLN A 14 -3.81 9.21 12.15
CA GLN A 14 -4.08 7.89 12.71
C GLN A 14 -3.44 6.77 11.88
N PRO A 15 -3.14 5.60 12.49
CA PRO A 15 -2.40 4.54 11.80
C PRO A 15 -3.23 3.78 10.76
N PHE A 16 -4.53 3.67 10.95
CA PHE A 16 -5.47 3.02 10.03
C PHE A 16 -6.61 3.98 9.69
N LEU A 17 -7.35 3.73 8.62
CA LEU A 17 -8.56 4.49 8.29
C LEU A 17 -9.62 4.36 9.39
N SER A 18 -9.59 3.24 10.11
CA SER A 18 -10.49 2.95 11.22
C SER A 18 -9.98 3.41 12.59
N GLY A 19 -8.84 4.11 12.66
CA GLY A 19 -8.23 4.55 13.91
C GLY A 19 -7.04 3.68 14.30
N GLU A 20 -7.08 3.09 15.50
CA GLU A 20 -5.95 2.36 16.11
C GLU A 20 -5.70 0.98 15.50
N ALA A 21 -6.72 0.32 14.97
CA ALA A 21 -6.66 -1.02 14.40
C ALA A 21 -7.41 -1.08 13.05
N PRO A 22 -7.01 -1.95 12.12
CA PRO A 22 -7.66 -2.06 10.83
C PRO A 22 -9.05 -2.68 10.95
N THR A 23 -10.01 -2.14 10.21
CA THR A 23 -11.32 -2.79 10.02
C THR A 23 -11.60 -3.02 8.54
N TYR A 24 -12.82 -3.44 8.21
CA TYR A 24 -13.24 -3.59 6.82
C TYR A 24 -13.00 -2.34 5.97
N ALA A 25 -13.09 -1.14 6.55
CA ALA A 25 -12.78 0.11 5.84
C ALA A 25 -11.33 0.17 5.33
N ASP A 26 -10.37 -0.37 6.08
CA ASP A 26 -8.98 -0.47 5.63
C ASP A 26 -8.83 -1.52 4.53
N TYR A 27 -9.45 -2.68 4.71
CA TYR A 27 -9.34 -3.78 3.74
C TYR A 27 -9.95 -3.44 2.38
N ILE A 28 -11.10 -2.77 2.33
CA ILE A 28 -11.74 -2.39 1.07
C ILE A 28 -10.88 -1.38 0.28
N VAL A 29 -10.24 -0.43 0.97
CA VAL A 29 -9.31 0.51 0.33
C VAL A 29 -8.02 -0.21 -0.08
N MET A 30 -7.48 -1.08 0.78
CA MET A 30 -6.26 -1.85 0.50
C MET A 30 -6.41 -2.74 -0.74
N GLY A 31 -7.60 -3.29 -1.00
CA GLY A 31 -7.87 -4.05 -2.23
C GLY A 31 -7.54 -3.26 -3.51
N THR A 32 -7.80 -1.95 -3.50
CA THR A 32 -7.47 -1.04 -4.62
C THR A 32 -5.96 -0.90 -4.84
N PHE A 33 -5.14 -1.09 -3.80
CA PHE A 33 -3.68 -1.06 -3.89
C PHE A 33 -3.07 -2.45 -4.17
N MET A 34 -3.71 -3.53 -3.70
CA MET A 34 -3.26 -4.90 -3.96
C MET A 34 -3.39 -5.29 -5.44
N TRP A 35 -4.50 -4.93 -6.10
CA TRP A 35 -4.71 -5.27 -7.51
C TRP A 35 -3.58 -4.77 -8.44
N PRO A 36 -3.20 -3.48 -8.44
CA PRO A 36 -2.09 -3.00 -9.26
C PRO A 36 -0.75 -3.60 -8.84
N ARG A 37 -0.51 -3.81 -7.53
CA ARG A 37 0.70 -4.50 -7.05
C ARG A 37 0.82 -5.92 -7.63
N CYS A 38 -0.28 -6.66 -7.75
CA CYS A 38 -0.28 -8.02 -8.28
C CYS A 38 -0.18 -8.10 -9.82
N THR A 39 -0.40 -7.00 -10.53
CA THR A 39 -0.58 -7.01 -12.01
C THR A 39 0.38 -6.11 -12.78
N SER A 40 1.14 -5.24 -12.11
CA SER A 40 2.05 -4.29 -12.76
C SER A 40 3.26 -3.95 -11.90
N ALA A 41 4.43 -3.77 -12.53
CA ALA A 41 5.65 -3.27 -11.90
C ALA A 41 5.69 -1.74 -11.72
N TYR A 42 4.62 -1.04 -12.09
CA TYR A 42 4.57 0.41 -11.97
C TYR A 42 4.51 0.85 -10.49
N PRO A 43 5.43 1.73 -10.03
CA PRO A 43 5.43 2.22 -8.66
C PRO A 43 4.26 3.19 -8.44
N LEU A 44 3.15 2.67 -7.92
CA LEU A 44 1.90 3.42 -7.77
C LEU A 44 1.98 4.60 -6.79
N LEU A 45 2.80 4.48 -5.75
CA LEU A 45 2.98 5.51 -4.73
C LEU A 45 4.37 6.14 -4.86
N PRO A 46 4.50 7.46 -4.63
CA PRO A 46 5.81 8.11 -4.63
C PRO A 46 6.73 7.49 -3.57
N GLN A 47 8.02 7.44 -3.87
CA GLN A 47 9.03 7.06 -2.88
C GLN A 47 9.13 8.11 -1.76
N GLY A 48 9.57 7.69 -0.57
CA GLY A 48 9.76 8.58 0.59
C GLY A 48 8.61 8.54 1.60
N ASP A 49 8.50 9.60 2.40
CA ASP A 49 7.58 9.69 3.55
C ASP A 49 6.15 10.05 3.10
N ASP A 50 5.46 9.08 2.48
CA ASP A 50 4.01 9.15 2.21
C ASP A 50 3.24 8.36 3.29
N PRO A 51 2.31 8.97 4.04
CA PRO A 51 1.52 8.25 5.05
C PRO A 51 0.66 7.13 4.46
N VAL A 52 0.28 7.22 3.17
CA VAL A 52 -0.44 6.14 2.47
C VAL A 52 0.48 4.93 2.26
N ARG A 53 1.75 5.16 1.94
CA ARG A 53 2.76 4.10 1.84
C ARG A 53 2.97 3.44 3.19
N ALA A 54 3.18 4.21 4.25
CA ALA A 54 3.36 3.67 5.60
C ALA A 54 2.15 2.82 6.06
N TRP A 55 0.93 3.28 5.78
CA TRP A 55 -0.28 2.51 6.03
C TRP A 55 -0.33 1.23 5.19
N ARG A 56 0.01 1.28 3.90
CA ARG A 56 0.05 0.11 3.01
C ARG A 56 1.03 -0.94 3.55
N GLU A 57 2.22 -0.54 3.99
CA GLU A 57 3.19 -1.47 4.58
C GLU A 57 2.66 -2.13 5.86
N ARG A 58 2.01 -1.37 6.75
CA ARG A 58 1.32 -1.94 7.92
C ARG A 58 0.27 -2.98 7.50
N MET A 59 -0.53 -2.69 6.48
CA MET A 59 -1.55 -3.63 5.96
C MET A 59 -0.93 -4.90 5.35
N LEU A 60 0.23 -4.79 4.68
CA LEU A 60 0.95 -5.94 4.12
C LEU A 60 1.49 -6.88 5.19
N ASP A 61 1.86 -6.35 6.36
CA ASP A 61 2.42 -7.13 7.48
C ASP A 61 1.36 -7.81 8.36
N LEU A 62 0.09 -7.42 8.22
CA LEU A 62 -1.02 -8.07 8.94
C LEU A 62 -1.12 -9.56 8.58
N HIS A 63 -1.73 -10.33 9.50
CA HIS A 63 -2.03 -11.76 9.29
C HIS A 63 -0.77 -12.57 8.94
N ALA A 64 0.32 -12.33 9.67
CA ALA A 64 1.63 -12.94 9.44
C ALA A 64 2.18 -12.70 8.02
N GLY A 65 1.92 -11.51 7.46
CA GLY A 65 2.43 -11.13 6.14
C GLY A 65 1.68 -11.77 4.98
N LEU A 66 0.42 -12.18 5.15
CA LEU A 66 -0.36 -12.87 4.11
C LEU A 66 -0.35 -12.11 2.77
N CYS A 67 -0.60 -10.80 2.82
CA CYS A 67 -0.61 -9.98 1.61
C CYS A 67 0.79 -9.74 1.05
N ARG A 68 1.82 -9.68 1.90
CA ARG A 68 3.23 -9.55 1.48
C ARG A 68 3.70 -10.81 0.74
N ALA A 69 3.28 -11.99 1.21
CA ALA A 69 3.61 -13.27 0.59
C ALA A 69 2.89 -13.52 -0.74
N ALA A 70 1.84 -12.76 -1.05
CA ALA A 70 1.16 -12.86 -2.33
C ALA A 70 2.06 -12.34 -3.46
N VAL A 71 1.95 -12.98 -4.63
CA VAL A 71 2.63 -12.55 -5.85
C VAL A 71 2.35 -11.07 -6.09
N GLY A 72 3.41 -10.28 -6.21
CA GLY A 72 3.29 -8.92 -6.67
C GLY A 72 4.64 -8.34 -6.99
N TYR A 73 4.60 -7.25 -7.73
CA TYR A 73 5.76 -6.52 -8.12
C TYR A 73 6.17 -5.62 -6.95
N GLU A 74 7.35 -5.86 -6.43
CA GLU A 74 7.99 -4.93 -5.50
C GLU A 74 8.50 -3.72 -6.28
N GLU A 75 8.53 -2.56 -5.64
CA GLU A 75 8.95 -1.29 -6.27
C GLU A 75 10.46 -1.25 -6.56
N ASP A 76 11.19 -2.31 -6.23
CA ASP A 76 12.63 -2.51 -6.47
C ASP A 76 12.89 -3.66 -7.45
N PHE A 77 12.02 -3.84 -8.45
CA PHE A 77 12.43 -4.58 -9.63
C PHE A 77 13.45 -3.71 -10.37
N GLY A 78 14.72 -3.96 -10.08
CA GLY A 78 15.82 -3.46 -10.87
C GLY A 78 15.49 -3.65 -12.34
N LEU A 79 15.74 -2.61 -13.13
CA LEU A 79 15.93 -2.69 -14.57
C LEU A 79 17.13 -3.59 -14.96
N ALA A 80 17.49 -4.54 -14.11
CA ALA A 80 18.53 -5.51 -14.29
C ALA A 80 17.86 -6.85 -14.64
N GLU A 81 18.10 -7.27 -15.87
CA GLU A 81 17.82 -8.60 -16.44
C GLU A 81 16.36 -8.90 -16.80
N SER A 82 15.93 -8.36 -17.95
CA SER A 82 15.54 -9.25 -19.06
C SER A 82 15.27 -8.44 -20.35
N ALA A 83 16.16 -8.64 -21.34
CA ALA A 83 16.07 -8.41 -22.80
C ALA A 83 17.18 -7.52 -23.35
#